data_AF-X0XS47-F1
#
_entry.id   AF-X0XS47-F1
#
_cell.length_a   1.000
_cell.length_b   1.000
_cell.length_c   1.000
_cell.angle_alpha   90.00
_cell.angle_beta   90.00
_cell.angle_gamma   90.00
#
_symmetry.space_group_name_H-M   'P 1'
#
loop_
_entity.id
_entity.type
_entity.pdbx_description
1 polymer ?
#
loop_
_entity_poly.entity_id
_entity_poly.type
_entity_poly.pdbx_seq_one_letter_code
_entity_poly.pdbx_strand_id
1 'polypeptide(L)'
;HPPPYGSGLDEAPELTEDLRPTHAGRALIPVGSHAVLHVIEKYQPLLGLHGHIHEGKGTRKYKRTLCINPGSMYEQGILHGAVIELKPKKVGTYILTTG
;
A
#
# COMPACT_ATOMS: atom_id res chain seq x y z
N HIS A 1 -7.39 2.49 -2.23
CA HIS A 1 -7.10 2.66 -3.67
C HIS A 1 -5.76 3.39 -3.86
N PRO A 2 -5.16 3.34 -5.08
CA PRO A 2 -3.81 2.81 -5.28
C PRO A 2 -2.79 3.52 -4.37
N PRO A 3 -1.95 2.77 -3.63
CA PRO A 3 -0.88 3.34 -2.83
C PRO A 3 0.05 4.30 -3.59
N PRO A 4 0.86 5.11 -2.89
CA PRO A 4 1.80 6.02 -3.54
C PRO A 4 2.80 5.23 -4.39
N TYR A 5 3.14 5.75 -5.58
CA TYR A 5 4.14 5.11 -6.43
C TYR A 5 5.46 4.89 -5.66
N GLY A 6 6.10 3.74 -5.88
CA GLY A 6 7.36 3.37 -5.20
C GLY A 6 7.23 3.18 -3.68
N SER A 7 6.02 3.05 -3.14
CA SER A 7 5.79 2.84 -1.71
C SER A 7 6.18 1.45 -1.21
N GLY A 8 6.27 0.46 -2.09
CA GLY A 8 6.36 -0.95 -1.73
C GLY A 8 5.05 -1.53 -1.18
N LEU A 9 3.95 -0.76 -1.27
CA LEU A 9 2.60 -1.21 -0.89
C LEU A 9 1.76 -1.64 -2.09
N ASP A 10 2.33 -1.54 -3.28
CA ASP A 10 1.68 -1.77 -4.57
C ASP A 10 2.75 -2.16 -5.60
N GLU A 11 3.04 -3.44 -5.66
CA GLU A 11 3.99 -4.03 -6.59
C GLU A 11 3.30 -5.13 -7.38
N ALA A 12 3.55 -5.19 -8.67
CA ALA A 12 3.02 -6.22 -9.54
C ALA A 12 4.11 -6.74 -10.47
N PRO A 13 3.96 -7.97 -11.01
CA PRO A 13 4.86 -8.46 -12.04
C PRO A 13 5.00 -7.48 -13.19
N GLU A 14 6.25 -7.20 -13.57
CA GLU A 14 6.55 -6.53 -14.83
C GLU A 14 6.02 -7.37 -16.00
N LEU A 15 5.43 -6.70 -16.98
CA LEU A 15 4.87 -7.35 -18.16
C LEU A 15 5.71 -6.99 -19.40
N THR A 16 5.86 -7.97 -20.30
CA THR A 16 6.33 -7.74 -21.67
C THR A 16 5.32 -6.89 -22.46
N GLU A 17 5.70 -6.44 -23.67
CA GLU A 17 4.78 -5.75 -24.59
C GLU A 17 3.51 -6.55 -24.89
N ASP A 18 3.62 -7.89 -24.98
CA ASP A 18 2.48 -8.81 -25.15
C ASP A 18 1.73 -9.14 -23.84
N LEU A 19 1.89 -8.34 -22.78
CA LEU A 19 1.23 -8.47 -21.48
C LEU A 19 1.50 -9.78 -20.72
N ARG A 20 2.67 -10.39 -20.92
CA ARG A 20 3.09 -11.61 -20.20
C ARG A 20 4.06 -11.26 -19.07
N PRO A 21 4.00 -11.93 -17.90
CA PRO A 21 4.96 -11.70 -16.84
C PRO A 21 6.40 -11.94 -17.29
N THR A 22 7.28 -10.96 -17.10
CA THR A 22 8.72 -11.15 -17.26
C THR A 22 9.24 -12.02 -16.12
N HIS A 23 10.35 -12.75 -16.34
CA HIS A 23 11.02 -13.54 -15.29
C HIS A 23 10.08 -14.47 -14.47
N ALA A 24 9.09 -15.08 -15.13
CA ALA A 24 8.06 -15.91 -14.48
C ALA A 24 7.34 -15.21 -13.29
N GLY A 25 7.15 -13.89 -13.41
CA GLY A 25 6.46 -13.06 -12.42
C GLY A 25 7.29 -12.65 -11.22
N ARG A 26 8.61 -12.95 -11.22
CA ARG A 26 9.50 -12.61 -10.10
C ARG A 26 10.04 -11.18 -10.13
N ALA A 27 10.04 -10.55 -11.31
CA ALA A 27 10.41 -9.15 -11.44
C ALA A 27 9.20 -8.30 -11.06
N LEU A 28 9.19 -7.78 -9.84
CA LEU A 28 8.14 -6.89 -9.36
C LEU A 28 8.52 -5.43 -9.65
N ILE A 29 7.55 -4.65 -10.13
CA ILE A 29 7.69 -3.21 -10.34
C ILE A 29 6.60 -2.46 -9.57
N PRO A 30 6.87 -1.22 -9.13
CA PRO A 30 5.86 -0.39 -8.50
C PRO A 30 4.78 0.00 -9.51
N VAL A 31 3.51 -0.20 -9.13
CA VAL A 31 2.33 0.14 -9.93
C VAL A 31 1.41 1.16 -9.25
N GLY A 32 1.86 1.70 -8.10
CA GLY A 32 1.13 2.72 -7.35
C GLY A 32 0.95 4.04 -8.12
N SER A 33 0.22 4.97 -7.51
CA SER A 33 -0.10 6.25 -8.14
C SER A 33 0.94 7.34 -7.87
N HIS A 34 1.49 7.93 -8.94
CA HIS A 34 2.32 9.13 -8.85
C HIS A 34 1.53 10.34 -8.32
N ALA A 35 0.25 10.48 -8.69
CA ALA A 35 -0.58 11.57 -8.21
C ALA A 35 -0.81 11.50 -6.69
N VAL A 36 -1.04 10.30 -6.15
CA VAL A 36 -1.17 10.08 -4.70
C VAL A 36 0.14 10.41 -3.99
N LEU A 37 1.29 9.99 -4.54
CA LEU A 37 2.60 10.37 -4.01
C LEU A 37 2.76 11.89 -3.94
N HIS A 38 2.49 12.62 -5.03
CA HIS A 38 2.59 14.07 -5.05
C HIS A 38 1.67 14.76 -4.03
N VAL A 39 0.43 14.26 -3.85
CA VAL A 39 -0.50 14.78 -2.84
C VAL A 39 0.06 14.58 -1.43
N ILE A 40 0.60 13.40 -1.14
CA ILE A 40 1.20 13.10 0.16
C ILE A 40 2.43 13.97 0.42
N GLU A 41 3.31 14.14 -0.56
CA GLU A 41 4.51 14.97 -0.41
C GLU A 41 4.16 16.45 -0.20
N LYS A 42 3.15 16.95 -0.92
CA LYS A 42 2.72 18.36 -0.86
C LYS A 42 1.95 18.69 0.43
N TYR A 43 0.93 17.91 0.75
CA TYR A 43 0.00 18.23 1.84
C TYR A 43 0.35 17.54 3.15
N GLN A 44 1.18 16.50 3.08
CA GLN A 44 1.66 15.78 4.24
C GLN A 44 0.52 15.38 5.19
N PRO A 45 -0.55 14.70 4.73
CA PRO A 45 -1.66 14.32 5.61
C PRO A 45 -1.16 13.44 6.75
N LEU A 46 -1.96 13.27 7.81
CA LEU A 46 -1.52 12.44 8.93
C LEU A 46 -1.44 10.94 8.55
N LEU A 47 -2.41 10.48 7.78
CA LEU A 47 -2.62 9.07 7.46
C LEU A 47 -3.10 8.94 6.00
N GLY A 48 -2.61 7.94 5.29
CA GLY A 48 -3.11 7.48 4.00
C GLY A 48 -3.54 6.02 4.11
N LEU A 49 -4.81 5.73 3.81
CA LEU A 49 -5.35 4.37 3.83
C LEU A 49 -5.54 3.89 2.39
N HIS A 50 -4.91 2.77 2.09
CA HIS A 50 -4.80 2.24 0.74
C HIS A 50 -5.16 0.76 0.69
N GLY A 51 -5.09 0.24 -0.52
CA GLY A 51 -5.46 -1.09 -1.00
C GLY A 51 -5.46 -1.00 -2.52
N HIS A 52 -5.15 -2.07 -3.24
CA HIS A 52 -5.23 -2.19 -4.70
C HIS A 52 -4.68 -3.57 -5.07
N ILE A 53 -3.38 -3.79 -4.86
CA ILE A 53 -2.78 -5.12 -4.84
C ILE A 53 -2.97 -5.76 -3.45
N HIS A 54 -3.50 -6.97 -3.45
CA HIS A 54 -3.93 -7.70 -2.26
C HIS A 54 -2.75 -8.22 -1.43
N GLU A 55 -1.64 -8.54 -2.11
CA GLU A 55 -0.37 -8.98 -1.57
C GLU A 55 0.44 -7.82 -0.97
N GLY A 56 0.05 -6.57 -1.25
CA GLY A 56 0.76 -5.35 -0.82
C GLY A 56 0.60 -5.01 0.66
N LYS A 57 0.33 -5.99 1.53
CA LYS A 57 0.14 -5.80 2.97
C LYS A 57 1.39 -5.16 3.60
N GLY A 58 1.24 -3.97 4.17
CA GLY A 58 2.34 -3.27 4.80
C GLY A 58 2.07 -1.81 5.12
N THR A 59 3.12 -1.12 5.56
CA THR A 59 3.10 0.32 5.81
C THR A 59 4.30 1.02 5.20
N ARG A 60 4.13 2.30 4.85
CA ARG A 60 5.19 3.17 4.36
C ARG A 60 5.04 4.54 4.97
N LYS A 61 6.13 5.14 5.46
CA LYS A 61 6.11 6.47 6.05
C LYS A 61 6.77 7.48 5.13
N TYR A 62 6.06 8.56 4.84
CA TYR A 62 6.55 9.72 4.11
C TYR A 62 6.58 10.90 5.05
N LYS A 63 7.76 11.22 5.62
CA LYS A 63 7.92 12.28 6.64
C LYS A 63 6.90 12.06 7.79
N ARG A 64 5.84 12.87 7.90
CA ARG A 64 4.80 12.70 8.94
C ARG A 64 3.62 11.82 8.54
N THR A 65 3.44 11.53 7.26
CA THR A 65 2.33 10.73 6.75
C THR A 65 2.62 9.25 6.90
N LEU A 66 1.76 8.52 7.59
CA LEU A 66 1.76 7.05 7.58
C LEU A 66 0.82 6.55 6.48
N CYS A 67 1.31 5.77 5.54
CA CYS A 67 0.51 5.07 4.54
C CYS A 67 0.38 3.59 4.95
N ILE A 68 -0.83 3.04 4.85
CA ILE A 68 -1.12 1.65 5.21
C ILE A 68 -1.90 0.98 4.07
N ASN A 69 -1.48 -0.23 3.69
CA ASN A 69 -2.27 -1.17 2.93
C ASN A 69 -2.46 -2.43 3.80
N PRO A 70 -3.68 -2.78 4.24
CA PRO A 70 -3.90 -3.99 5.05
C PRO A 70 -3.72 -5.27 4.24
N GLY A 71 -3.74 -5.20 2.90
CA GLY A 71 -3.79 -6.36 2.01
C GLY A 71 -5.15 -7.04 2.03
N SER A 72 -5.26 -8.15 1.31
CA SER A 72 -6.45 -9.00 1.26
C SER A 72 -6.06 -10.45 0.99
N MET A 73 -6.73 -11.39 1.64
CA MET A 73 -6.64 -12.84 1.37
C MET A 73 -8.06 -13.41 1.26
N TYR A 74 -8.91 -12.72 0.51
CA TYR A 74 -10.34 -13.01 0.43
C TYR A 74 -10.63 -14.38 -0.22
N GLU A 75 -9.79 -14.84 -1.16
CA GLU A 75 -9.90 -16.17 -1.78
C GLU A 75 -9.71 -17.28 -0.74
N GLN A 76 -8.97 -17.01 0.34
CA GLN A 76 -8.79 -17.91 1.47
C GLN A 76 -9.80 -17.67 2.60
N GLY A 77 -10.76 -16.75 2.40
CA GLY A 77 -11.73 -16.36 3.43
C GLY A 77 -11.11 -15.61 4.62
N ILE A 78 -9.88 -15.11 4.49
CA ILE A 78 -9.14 -14.45 5.56
C ILE A 78 -9.34 -12.93 5.47
N LEU A 79 -9.78 -12.33 6.57
CA LEU A 79 -9.95 -10.89 6.68
C LEU A 79 -8.64 -10.24 7.12
N HIS A 80 -8.13 -9.33 6.30
CA HIS A 80 -7.06 -8.43 6.69
C HIS A 80 -7.60 -7.05 7.05
N GLY A 81 -7.00 -6.42 8.05
CA GLY A 81 -7.42 -5.12 8.54
C GLY A 81 -6.29 -4.32 9.17
N ALA A 82 -6.62 -3.11 9.63
CA ALA A 82 -5.73 -2.27 10.40
C ALA A 82 -6.51 -1.59 11.54
N VAL A 83 -6.00 -1.69 12.76
CA VAL A 83 -6.48 -0.93 13.91
C VAL A 83 -5.49 0.19 14.17
N ILE A 84 -5.98 1.44 14.18
CA ILE A 84 -5.13 2.63 14.21
C ILE A 84 -5.64 3.57 15.29
N GLU A 85 -4.78 3.86 16.26
CA GLU A 85 -5.04 4.88 17.28
C GLU A 85 -4.73 6.27 16.69
N LEU A 86 -5.71 7.16 16.69
CA LEU A 86 -5.53 8.56 16.31
C LEU A 86 -5.43 9.43 17.55
N LYS A 87 -4.36 10.24 17.62
CA LYS A 87 -4.11 11.22 18.68
C LYS A 87 -4.18 12.64 18.08
N PRO A 88 -4.37 13.69 18.89
CA PRO A 88 -4.31 15.06 18.39
C PRO A 88 -3.02 15.31 17.59
N LYS A 89 -3.17 15.59 16.30
CA LYS A 89 -2.09 15.87 15.34
C LYS A 89 -1.07 14.73 15.09
N LYS A 90 -1.29 13.50 15.56
CA LYS A 90 -0.37 12.36 15.31
C LYS A 90 -1.07 11.00 15.25
N VAL A 91 -0.47 10.04 14.54
CA VAL A 91 -0.85 8.63 14.64
C VAL A 91 -0.20 8.06 15.89
N GLY A 92 -0.99 7.38 16.71
CA GLY A 92 -0.54 6.61 17.86
C GLY A 92 -0.08 5.21 17.44
N THR A 93 -0.47 4.21 18.23
CA THR A 93 -0.21 2.81 17.89
C THR A 93 -1.07 2.37 16.69
N TYR A 94 -0.51 1.55 15.80
CA TYR A 94 -1.27 0.87 14.76
C TYR A 94 -0.85 -0.59 14.66
N ILE A 95 -1.80 -1.46 14.30
CA ILE A 95 -1.60 -2.90 14.17
C ILE A 95 -2.30 -3.38 12.91
N LEU A 96 -1.62 -4.17 12.08
CA LEU A 96 -2.26 -4.91 10.99
C LEU A 96 -2.83 -6.21 11.54
N THR A 97 -4.10 -6.47 11.25
CA THR A 97 -4.84 -7.62 11.79
C THR A 97 -5.06 -8.68 10.71
N THR A 98 -5.21 -9.92 11.16
CA THR A 98 -5.63 -11.07 10.36
C THR A 98 -6.70 -11.81 11.16
N GLY A 99 -7.82 -12.16 10.55
CA GLY A 99 -8.92 -12.89 11.18
C GLY A 99 -9.67 -13.76 10.20
#